data_AF-A0A317U884-F1
#
_entry.id   AF-A0A317U884-F1
#
_cell.length_a   1.000
_cell.length_b   1.000
_cell.length_c   1.000
_cell.angle_alpha   90.00
_cell.angle_beta   90.00
_cell.angle_gamma   90.00
#
_symmetry.space_group_name_H-M   'P 1'
#
loop_
_entity.id
_entity.type
_entity.pdbx_description
1 polymer ?
#
loop_
_entity_poly.entity_id
_entity_poly.type
_entity_poly.pdbx_seq_one_letter_code
_entity_poly.pdbx_strand_id
1 'polypeptide(L)'
;MTKFSTFSIYENEMRAFIKKVVDTTSLDQEQLTTWLYSDGVMQFRGGQSADYYPYVAQNLKQFGHRPLISKQHSMGQILTGFMTLKNAFLNQFAQDQPELKEQLEQLFTLYLYTAIENHLPFIALQSEISSELSAYQDKNGPLEPAEALKLSIKIFEEKRVANPQLEEDFKNQLTLMNEFLEVLNKQATSSGQQFFKPSDNNLNSIAPQLFTIKNS
;
A
#
# COMPACT_ATOMS: atom_id res chain seq x y z
N MET A 1 1.03 -19.42 -9.12
CA MET A 1 1.55 -18.33 -9.98
C MET A 1 1.27 -17.00 -9.30
N THR A 2 2.23 -16.08 -9.36
CA THR A 2 2.09 -14.72 -8.81
C THR A 2 1.04 -13.93 -9.60
N LYS A 3 0.32 -13.03 -8.93
CA LYS A 3 -0.63 -12.12 -9.58
C LYS A 3 0.03 -10.84 -10.09
N PHE A 4 1.10 -10.42 -9.44
CA PHE A 4 1.89 -9.23 -9.76
C PHE A 4 3.34 -9.63 -9.98
N SER A 5 4.06 -8.94 -10.85
CA SER A 5 5.46 -9.22 -11.14
C SER A 5 6.43 -8.46 -10.23
N THR A 6 5.93 -7.46 -9.50
CA THR A 6 6.76 -6.59 -8.64
C THR A 6 6.04 -6.16 -7.35
N PHE A 7 6.80 -5.82 -6.31
CA PHE A 7 6.33 -5.21 -5.08
C PHE A 7 6.55 -3.68 -5.05
N SER A 8 6.17 -2.99 -6.13
CA SER A 8 6.39 -1.55 -6.26
C SER A 8 7.88 -1.18 -6.12
N ILE A 9 8.19 0.02 -5.65
CA ILE A 9 9.55 0.51 -5.40
C ILE A 9 10.32 -0.37 -4.41
N TYR A 10 9.63 -1.16 -3.57
CA TYR A 10 10.21 -2.04 -2.55
C TYR A 10 10.59 -3.43 -3.06
N GLU A 11 10.70 -3.61 -4.37
CA GLU A 11 11.00 -4.90 -5.01
C GLU A 11 12.27 -5.54 -4.45
N ASN A 12 13.34 -4.76 -4.33
CA ASN A 12 14.65 -5.25 -3.91
C ASN A 12 14.62 -5.67 -2.44
N GLU A 13 14.01 -4.86 -1.58
CA GLU A 13 13.82 -5.16 -0.16
C GLU A 13 12.94 -6.38 0.03
N MET A 14 11.87 -6.54 -0.78
CA MET A 14 11.00 -7.70 -0.71
C MET A 14 11.73 -8.99 -1.10
N ARG A 15 12.55 -8.96 -2.16
CA ARG A 15 13.40 -10.10 -2.53
C ARG A 15 14.42 -10.44 -1.44
N ALA A 16 15.06 -9.43 -0.86
CA ALA A 16 16.02 -9.60 0.21
C ALA A 16 15.37 -10.18 1.47
N PHE A 17 14.16 -9.71 1.82
CA PHE A 17 13.33 -10.25 2.89
C PHE A 17 13.00 -11.73 2.65
N ILE A 18 12.45 -12.09 1.49
CA ILE A 18 12.11 -13.49 1.15
C ILE A 18 13.35 -14.38 1.28
N LYS A 19 14.47 -13.95 0.67
CA LYS A 19 15.72 -14.71 0.74
C LYS A 19 16.13 -14.93 2.20
N LYS A 20 16.06 -13.89 3.03
CA LYS A 20 16.48 -14.00 4.43
C LYS A 20 15.56 -14.89 5.25
N VAL A 21 14.25 -14.86 5.00
CA VAL A 21 13.29 -15.78 5.63
C VAL A 21 13.64 -17.22 5.27
N VAL A 22 13.86 -17.53 4.00
CA VAL A 22 14.22 -18.89 3.54
C VAL A 22 15.57 -19.34 4.11
N ASP A 23 16.56 -18.45 4.19
CA ASP A 23 17.88 -18.78 4.76
C ASP A 23 17.82 -19.09 6.27
N THR A 24 16.79 -18.65 6.98
CA THR A 24 16.74 -18.68 8.45
C THR A 24 15.55 -19.45 9.04
N THR A 25 14.65 -19.94 8.19
CA THR A 25 13.44 -20.69 8.57
C THR A 25 13.25 -21.88 7.63
N SER A 26 12.26 -22.73 7.90
CA SER A 26 11.86 -23.83 7.02
C SER A 26 10.77 -23.45 6.00
N LEU A 27 10.44 -22.16 5.88
CA LEU A 27 9.39 -21.70 4.98
C LEU A 27 9.81 -21.82 3.51
N ASP A 28 8.87 -22.22 2.66
CA ASP A 28 9.11 -22.44 1.25
C ASP A 28 9.19 -21.12 0.44
N GLN A 29 10.21 -20.99 -0.39
CA GLN A 29 10.46 -19.79 -1.18
C GLN A 29 9.35 -19.50 -2.20
N GLU A 30 8.85 -20.55 -2.88
CA GLU A 30 7.82 -20.38 -3.91
C GLU A 30 6.49 -19.94 -3.29
N GLN A 31 6.12 -20.53 -2.16
CA GLN A 31 4.92 -20.17 -1.40
C GLN A 31 4.99 -18.74 -0.88
N LEU A 32 6.13 -18.34 -0.28
CA LEU A 32 6.37 -16.97 0.18
C LEU A 32 6.25 -15.97 -0.98
N THR A 33 6.95 -16.24 -2.09
CA THR A 33 6.95 -15.37 -3.27
C THR A 33 5.54 -15.27 -3.87
N THR A 34 4.85 -16.40 -4.02
CA THR A 34 3.48 -16.43 -4.57
C THR A 34 2.52 -15.61 -3.71
N TRP A 35 2.59 -15.77 -2.39
CA TRP A 35 1.70 -15.04 -1.48
C TRP A 35 2.02 -13.54 -1.46
N LEU A 36 3.29 -13.16 -1.32
CA LEU A 36 3.71 -11.75 -1.26
C LEU A 36 3.35 -10.99 -2.54
N TYR A 37 3.61 -11.59 -3.70
CA TYR A 37 3.32 -11.00 -5.02
C TYR A 37 1.88 -11.27 -5.49
N SER A 38 0.99 -11.65 -4.58
CA SER A 38 -0.45 -11.76 -4.84
C SER A 38 -1.23 -11.07 -3.74
N ASP A 39 -1.49 -11.77 -2.64
CA ASP A 39 -2.25 -11.25 -1.51
C ASP A 39 -1.46 -10.18 -0.76
N GLY A 40 -0.14 -10.33 -0.63
CA GLY A 40 0.72 -9.36 0.05
C GLY A 40 0.64 -7.96 -0.57
N VAL A 41 0.74 -7.85 -1.89
CA VAL A 41 0.56 -6.58 -2.61
C VAL A 41 -0.81 -5.97 -2.30
N MET A 42 -1.87 -6.78 -2.27
CA MET A 42 -3.21 -6.30 -1.94
C MET A 42 -3.34 -5.84 -0.49
N GLN A 43 -2.77 -6.57 0.48
CA GLN A 43 -2.76 -6.20 1.89
C GLN A 43 -2.03 -4.88 2.12
N PHE A 44 -0.86 -4.72 1.49
CA PHE A 44 -0.09 -3.48 1.54
C PHE A 44 -0.89 -2.29 1.00
N ARG A 45 -1.47 -2.42 -0.19
CA ARG A 45 -2.29 -1.36 -0.83
C ARG A 45 -3.57 -1.05 -0.04
N GLY A 46 -4.21 -2.06 0.52
CA GLY A 46 -5.36 -1.90 1.40
C GLY A 46 -5.00 -1.06 2.64
N GLY A 47 -3.89 -1.39 3.30
CA GLY A 47 -3.38 -0.62 4.43
C GLY A 47 -3.02 0.82 4.07
N GLN A 48 -2.35 1.05 2.92
CA GLN A 48 -2.01 2.40 2.45
C GLN A 48 -3.23 3.31 2.23
N SER A 49 -4.36 2.73 1.83
CA SER A 49 -5.56 3.47 1.44
C SER A 49 -6.65 3.54 2.51
N ALA A 50 -6.48 2.82 3.64
CA ALA A 50 -7.51 2.64 4.66
C ALA A 50 -8.15 3.95 5.13
N ASP A 51 -7.32 4.97 5.40
CA ASP A 51 -7.78 6.27 5.91
C ASP A 51 -7.89 7.34 4.82
N TYR A 52 -7.52 7.03 3.57
CA TYR A 52 -7.45 8.02 2.50
C TYR A 52 -8.83 8.55 2.10
N TYR A 53 -9.80 7.67 1.83
CA TYR A 53 -11.14 8.10 1.43
C TYR A 53 -11.89 8.87 2.52
N PRO A 54 -11.85 8.44 3.81
CA PRO A 54 -12.34 9.28 4.91
C PRO A 54 -11.68 10.65 4.97
N TYR A 55 -10.35 10.71 4.81
CA TYR A 55 -9.60 11.97 4.80
C TYR A 55 -10.03 12.90 3.65
N VAL A 56 -10.22 12.35 2.44
CA VAL A 56 -10.74 13.10 1.28
C VAL A 56 -12.16 13.63 1.55
N ALA A 57 -13.06 12.78 2.06
CA ALA A 57 -14.44 13.16 2.34
C ALA A 57 -14.53 14.29 3.39
N GLN A 58 -13.69 14.23 4.43
CA GLN A 58 -13.59 15.29 5.44
C GLN A 58 -13.13 16.61 4.82
N ASN A 59 -12.09 16.58 3.98
CA ASN A 59 -11.56 17.78 3.33
C ASN A 59 -12.57 18.41 2.37
N LEU A 60 -13.25 17.61 1.55
CA LEU A 60 -14.31 18.09 0.66
C LEU A 60 -15.44 18.74 1.45
N LYS A 61 -15.84 18.16 2.58
CA LYS A 61 -16.89 18.70 3.45
C LYS A 61 -16.48 20.01 4.12
N GLN A 62 -15.23 20.11 4.59
CA GLN A 62 -14.78 21.23 5.43
C GLN A 62 -14.21 22.39 4.60
N PHE A 63 -13.50 22.09 3.52
CA PHE A 63 -12.73 23.07 2.75
C PHE A 63 -13.17 23.17 1.28
N GLY A 64 -14.03 22.25 0.81
CA GLY A 64 -14.54 22.28 -0.56
C GLY A 64 -13.56 21.76 -1.62
N HIS A 65 -12.43 21.19 -1.21
CA HIS A 65 -11.41 20.64 -2.10
C HIS A 65 -10.79 19.37 -1.51
N ARG A 66 -10.14 18.56 -2.35
CA ARG A 66 -9.37 17.38 -1.93
C ARG A 66 -8.07 17.79 -1.22
N PRO A 67 -7.51 16.93 -0.36
CA PRO A 67 -6.28 17.26 0.36
C PRO A 67 -5.07 17.36 -0.56
N LEU A 68 -4.18 18.29 -0.23
CA LEU A 68 -2.79 18.26 -0.67
C LEU A 68 -2.05 17.22 0.17
N ILE A 69 -1.40 16.28 -0.49
CA ILE A 69 -0.72 15.16 0.14
C ILE A 69 0.74 15.52 0.34
N SER A 70 1.18 15.59 1.60
CA SER A 70 2.57 15.80 1.94
C SER A 70 3.37 14.48 1.88
N LYS A 71 4.70 14.62 1.80
CA LYS A 71 5.63 13.50 1.96
C LYS A 71 5.38 12.75 3.27
N GLN A 72 5.19 13.46 4.38
CA GLN A 72 4.97 12.86 5.70
C GLN A 72 3.64 12.07 5.74
N HIS A 73 2.60 12.59 5.10
CA HIS A 73 1.34 11.85 4.96
C HIS A 73 1.56 10.55 4.18
N SER A 74 2.28 10.63 3.06
CA SER A 74 2.60 9.45 2.24
C SER A 74 3.42 8.42 3.00
N MET A 75 4.41 8.86 3.79
CA MET A 75 5.19 7.97 4.67
C MET A 75 4.28 7.27 5.70
N GLY A 76 3.33 7.98 6.30
CA GLY A 76 2.36 7.40 7.23
C GLY A 76 1.47 6.34 6.57
N GLN A 77 1.00 6.60 5.35
CA GLN A 77 0.25 5.62 4.56
C GLN A 77 1.09 4.39 4.24
N ILE A 78 2.34 4.57 3.81
CA ILE A 78 3.28 3.47 3.53
C ILE A 78 3.53 2.63 4.78
N LEU A 79 3.78 3.27 5.94
CA LEU A 79 3.98 2.55 7.21
C LEU A 79 2.73 1.72 7.57
N THR A 80 1.54 2.30 7.43
CA THR A 80 0.27 1.60 7.66
C THR A 80 0.10 0.41 6.70
N GLY A 81 0.50 0.58 5.45
CA GLY A 81 0.59 -0.50 4.45
C GLY A 81 1.49 -1.64 4.92
N PHE A 82 2.71 -1.34 5.36
CA PHE A 82 3.64 -2.36 5.84
C PHE A 82 3.17 -3.02 7.14
N MET A 83 2.56 -2.29 8.07
CA MET A 83 1.99 -2.87 9.29
C MET A 83 0.86 -3.86 8.94
N THR A 84 -0.01 -3.50 7.99
CA THR A 84 -1.09 -4.37 7.51
C THR A 84 -0.53 -5.63 6.85
N LEU A 85 0.46 -5.47 5.96
CA LEU A 85 1.16 -6.58 5.32
C LEU A 85 1.81 -7.51 6.34
N LYS A 86 2.54 -6.96 7.33
CA LYS A 86 3.19 -7.73 8.39
C LYS A 86 2.17 -8.58 9.14
N ASN A 87 1.08 -7.99 9.59
CA ASN A 87 0.05 -8.69 10.36
C ASN A 87 -0.58 -9.83 9.55
N ALA A 88 -0.89 -9.58 8.27
CA ALA A 88 -1.41 -10.61 7.38
C ALA A 88 -0.39 -11.73 7.13
N PHE A 89 0.89 -11.38 6.93
CA PHE A 89 1.98 -12.34 6.70
C PHE A 89 2.21 -13.24 7.92
N LEU A 90 2.27 -12.66 9.13
CA LEU A 90 2.44 -13.42 10.36
C LEU A 90 1.25 -14.36 10.62
N ASN A 91 0.03 -13.92 10.35
CA ASN A 91 -1.15 -14.79 10.44
C ASN A 91 -1.11 -15.90 9.39
N GLN A 92 -0.58 -15.65 8.19
CA GLN A 92 -0.49 -16.67 7.15
C GLN A 92 0.57 -17.75 7.43
N PHE A 93 1.72 -17.37 7.98
CA PHE A 93 2.89 -18.25 8.05
C PHE A 93 3.31 -18.66 9.47
N ALA A 94 2.80 -17.98 10.51
CA ALA A 94 3.25 -18.18 11.89
C ALA A 94 2.16 -17.98 12.95
N GLN A 95 0.87 -18.12 12.60
CA GLN A 95 -0.25 -17.90 13.52
C GLN A 95 -0.11 -18.67 14.85
N ASP A 96 0.24 -19.94 14.75
CA ASP A 96 0.31 -20.86 15.90
C ASP A 96 1.76 -21.21 16.30
N GLN A 97 2.75 -20.44 15.82
CA GLN A 97 4.17 -20.68 16.08
C GLN A 97 4.83 -19.43 16.66
N PRO A 98 4.79 -19.23 18.00
CA PRO A 98 5.26 -18.00 18.65
C PRO A 98 6.71 -17.64 18.33
N GLU A 99 7.62 -18.61 18.36
CA GLU A 99 9.04 -18.40 18.08
C GLU A 99 9.27 -17.96 16.63
N LEU A 100 8.61 -18.65 15.68
CA LEU A 100 8.66 -18.27 14.26
C LEU A 100 8.07 -16.87 14.05
N LYS A 101 6.96 -16.56 14.73
CA LYS A 101 6.32 -15.25 14.63
C LYS A 101 7.25 -14.12 15.06
N GLU A 102 7.94 -14.28 16.19
CA GLU A 102 8.92 -13.31 16.68
C GLU A 102 10.07 -13.13 15.69
N GLN A 103 10.63 -14.23 15.17
CA GLN A 103 11.70 -14.19 14.19
C GLN A 103 11.28 -13.47 12.90
N LEU A 104 10.09 -13.79 12.36
CA LEU A 104 9.57 -13.14 11.16
C LEU A 104 9.27 -11.65 11.38
N GLU A 105 8.78 -11.26 12.56
CA GLU A 105 8.54 -9.85 12.90
C GLU A 105 9.82 -9.02 12.93
N GLN A 106 10.90 -9.57 13.48
CA GLN A 106 12.22 -8.93 13.48
C GLN A 106 12.75 -8.74 12.05
N LEU A 107 12.63 -9.78 11.21
CA LEU A 107 13.03 -9.71 9.79
C LEU A 107 12.20 -8.66 9.04
N PHE A 108 10.90 -8.60 9.26
CA PHE A 108 10.04 -7.63 8.60
C PHE A 108 10.44 -6.18 8.94
N THR A 109 10.71 -5.93 10.23
CA THR A 109 11.16 -4.62 10.72
C THR A 109 12.49 -4.22 10.08
N LEU A 110 13.46 -5.13 10.03
CA LEU A 110 14.79 -4.87 9.51
C LEU A 110 14.79 -4.54 8.01
N TYR A 111 13.97 -5.24 7.22
CA TYR A 111 14.02 -5.13 5.76
C TYR A 111 13.02 -4.14 5.17
N LEU A 112 11.83 -3.97 5.78
CA LEU A 112 10.73 -3.27 5.11
C LEU A 112 10.42 -1.90 5.74
N TYR A 113 10.64 -1.70 7.05
CA TYR A 113 10.48 -0.35 7.62
C TYR A 113 11.65 0.56 7.29
N THR A 114 12.86 0.01 7.21
CA THR A 114 14.06 0.73 6.76
C THR A 114 13.97 1.13 5.28
N ALA A 115 13.23 0.37 4.47
CA ALA A 115 12.99 0.66 3.05
C ALA A 115 12.34 2.04 2.82
N ILE A 116 11.55 2.53 3.78
CA ILE A 116 10.93 3.87 3.67
C ILE A 116 12.00 4.96 3.53
N GLU A 117 13.11 4.83 4.26
CA GLU A 117 14.21 5.79 4.21
C GLU A 117 14.93 5.77 2.86
N ASN A 118 15.15 4.57 2.30
CA ASN A 118 15.81 4.37 1.01
C ASN A 118 15.06 5.07 -0.14
N HIS A 119 13.72 5.06 -0.09
CA HIS A 119 12.88 5.59 -1.16
C HIS A 119 12.29 6.98 -0.87
N LEU A 120 12.81 7.72 0.12
CA LEU A 120 12.32 9.06 0.45
C LEU A 120 12.22 10.02 -0.75
N PRO A 121 13.18 10.06 -1.69
CA PRO A 121 13.06 10.93 -2.87
C PRO A 121 11.85 10.56 -3.74
N PHE A 122 11.60 9.26 -3.95
CA PHE A 122 10.47 8.79 -4.73
C PHE A 122 9.14 9.05 -4.02
N ILE A 123 9.08 8.84 -2.70
CA ILE A 123 7.89 9.10 -1.88
C ILE A 123 7.49 10.58 -1.95
N ALA A 124 8.46 11.49 -1.99
CA ALA A 124 8.19 12.91 -2.19
C ALA A 124 7.49 13.17 -3.53
N LEU A 125 8.00 12.60 -4.62
CA LEU A 125 7.37 12.71 -5.95
C LEU A 125 5.97 12.07 -5.97
N GLN A 126 5.79 10.91 -5.34
CA GLN A 126 4.47 10.28 -5.24
C GLN A 126 3.45 11.17 -4.52
N SER A 127 3.89 11.93 -3.50
CA SER A 127 3.03 12.88 -2.79
C SER A 127 2.64 14.08 -3.66
N GLU A 128 3.55 14.56 -4.51
CA GLU A 128 3.26 15.60 -5.51
C GLU A 128 2.24 15.09 -6.53
N ILE A 129 2.47 13.90 -7.09
CA ILE A 129 1.57 13.29 -8.09
C ILE A 129 0.16 13.10 -7.50
N SER A 130 0.06 12.67 -6.24
CA SER A 130 -1.23 12.51 -5.55
C SER A 130 -1.95 13.85 -5.40
N SER A 131 -1.20 14.92 -5.13
CA SER A 131 -1.73 16.29 -5.03
C SER A 131 -2.16 16.84 -6.40
N GLU A 132 -1.39 16.57 -7.45
CA GLU A 132 -1.72 16.93 -8.84
C GLU A 132 -3.00 16.23 -9.30
N LEU A 133 -3.18 14.95 -8.96
CA LEU A 133 -4.41 14.20 -9.22
C LEU A 133 -5.61 14.81 -8.47
N SER A 134 -5.45 15.12 -7.18
CA SER A 134 -6.48 15.79 -6.37
C SER A 134 -6.92 17.11 -7.03
N ALA A 135 -5.95 17.96 -7.41
CA ALA A 135 -6.23 19.24 -8.04
C ALA A 135 -6.95 19.10 -9.39
N TYR A 136 -6.57 18.08 -10.18
CA TYR A 136 -7.27 17.75 -11.41
C TYR A 136 -8.73 17.37 -11.15
N GLN A 137 -8.99 16.50 -10.17
CA GLN A 137 -10.36 16.05 -9.85
C GLN A 137 -11.22 17.16 -9.23
N ASP A 138 -10.62 18.09 -8.49
CA ASP A 138 -11.34 19.27 -7.98
C ASP A 138 -11.78 20.19 -9.12
N LYS A 139 -10.97 20.33 -10.17
CA LYS A 139 -11.29 21.16 -11.34
C LYS A 139 -12.24 20.49 -12.33
N ASN A 140 -12.08 19.19 -12.57
CA ASN A 140 -12.75 18.48 -13.67
C ASN A 140 -13.82 17.48 -13.21
N GLY A 141 -13.98 17.29 -11.90
CA GLY A 141 -14.89 16.32 -11.32
C GLY A 141 -14.22 15.00 -10.94
N PRO A 142 -14.93 14.13 -10.19
CA PRO A 142 -14.42 12.82 -9.81
C PRO A 142 -14.15 11.96 -11.05
N LEU A 143 -13.13 11.10 -10.95
CA LEU A 143 -12.78 10.12 -11.98
C LEU A 143 -13.11 8.72 -11.50
N GLU A 144 -13.54 7.86 -12.41
CA GLU A 144 -13.65 6.43 -12.14
C GLU A 144 -12.26 5.84 -11.86
N PRO A 145 -12.15 4.75 -11.06
CA PRO A 145 -10.84 4.22 -10.63
C PRO A 145 -9.85 3.93 -11.76
N ALA A 146 -10.31 3.37 -12.88
CA ALA A 146 -9.46 3.08 -14.03
C ALA A 146 -8.98 4.35 -14.74
N GLU A 147 -9.81 5.40 -14.79
CA GLU A 147 -9.45 6.69 -15.39
C GLU A 147 -8.49 7.46 -14.50
N ALA A 148 -8.73 7.46 -13.19
CA ALA A 148 -7.82 8.01 -12.19
C ALA A 148 -6.45 7.35 -12.30
N LEU A 149 -6.39 6.01 -12.39
CA LEU A 149 -5.14 5.27 -12.51
C LEU A 149 -4.40 5.56 -13.84
N LYS A 150 -5.13 5.64 -14.97
CA LYS A 150 -4.53 6.04 -16.26
C LYS A 150 -3.91 7.43 -16.20
N LEU A 151 -4.61 8.39 -15.58
CA LEU A 151 -4.09 9.73 -15.40
C LEU A 151 -2.86 9.74 -14.49
N SER A 152 -2.89 9.01 -13.37
CA SER A 152 -1.73 8.85 -12.51
C SER A 152 -0.54 8.27 -13.27
N ILE A 153 -0.72 7.18 -14.04
CA ILE A 153 0.35 6.57 -14.85
C ILE A 153 0.97 7.61 -15.78
N LYS A 154 0.16 8.43 -16.45
CA LYS A 154 0.64 9.50 -17.32
C LYS A 154 1.52 10.51 -16.55
N ILE A 155 1.07 10.97 -15.39
CA ILE A 155 1.84 11.92 -14.56
C ILE A 155 3.14 11.26 -14.06
N PHE A 156 3.11 9.98 -13.66
CA PHE A 156 4.31 9.23 -13.29
C PHE A 156 5.32 9.15 -14.44
N GLU A 157 4.89 8.88 -15.67
CA GLU A 157 5.79 8.87 -16.84
C GLU A 157 6.41 10.25 -17.12
N GLU A 158 5.63 11.32 -16.99
CA GLU A 158 6.14 12.70 -17.14
C GLU A 158 7.21 13.01 -16.08
N LYS A 159 6.97 12.61 -14.82
CA LYS A 159 7.94 12.80 -13.72
C LYS A 159 9.15 11.89 -13.86
N ARG A 160 9.01 10.67 -14.41
CA ARG A 160 10.12 9.74 -14.67
C ARG A 160 11.17 10.36 -15.58
N VAL A 161 10.74 10.95 -16.69
CA VAL A 161 11.65 11.60 -17.65
C VAL A 161 12.45 12.74 -17.00
N ALA A 162 11.85 13.44 -16.03
CA ALA A 162 12.50 14.52 -15.28
C ALA A 162 13.42 14.03 -14.14
N ASN A 163 13.40 12.74 -13.80
CA ASN A 163 14.10 12.17 -12.65
C ASN A 163 14.83 10.86 -12.99
N PRO A 164 15.82 10.88 -13.90
CA PRO A 164 16.53 9.68 -14.37
C PRO A 164 17.25 8.92 -13.24
N GLN A 165 17.60 9.59 -12.15
CA GLN A 165 18.22 8.98 -10.97
C GLN A 165 17.28 8.04 -10.19
N LEU A 166 15.97 8.06 -10.48
CA LEU A 166 14.96 7.21 -9.85
C LEU A 166 14.35 6.21 -10.84
N GLU A 167 15.03 5.93 -11.96
CA GLU A 167 14.47 5.12 -13.06
C GLU A 167 13.98 3.73 -12.61
N GLU A 168 14.71 3.06 -11.71
CA GLU A 168 14.32 1.75 -11.19
C GLU A 168 13.02 1.83 -10.37
N ASP A 169 12.91 2.79 -9.44
CA ASP A 169 11.71 3.02 -8.65
C ASP A 169 10.51 3.33 -9.55
N PHE A 170 10.69 4.22 -10.53
CA PHE A 170 9.64 4.52 -11.51
C PHE A 170 9.23 3.29 -12.29
N LYS A 171 10.18 2.51 -12.80
CA LYS A 171 9.90 1.30 -13.57
C LYS A 171 9.08 0.30 -12.76
N ASN A 172 9.46 0.05 -11.50
CA ASN A 172 8.74 -0.90 -10.66
C ASN A 172 7.33 -0.39 -10.30
N GLN A 173 7.20 0.89 -9.92
CA GLN A 173 5.91 1.50 -9.63
C GLN A 173 4.99 1.51 -10.86
N LEU A 174 5.49 1.89 -12.03
CA LEU A 174 4.73 1.92 -13.28
C LEU A 174 4.32 0.51 -13.73
N THR A 175 5.19 -0.48 -13.56
CA THR A 175 4.86 -1.89 -13.83
C THR A 175 3.66 -2.30 -12.98
N LEU A 176 3.73 -2.09 -11.66
CA LEU A 176 2.64 -2.43 -10.75
C LEU A 176 1.34 -1.69 -11.09
N MET A 177 1.42 -0.40 -11.42
CA MET A 177 0.25 0.40 -11.81
C MET A 177 -0.43 -0.14 -13.07
N ASN A 178 0.35 -0.56 -14.08
CA ASN A 178 -0.20 -1.15 -15.29
C ASN A 178 -0.85 -2.51 -15.01
N GLU A 179 -0.24 -3.35 -14.16
CA GLU A 179 -0.86 -4.61 -13.73
C GLU A 179 -2.20 -4.38 -13.00
N PHE A 180 -2.26 -3.37 -12.12
CA PHE A 180 -3.53 -2.97 -11.49
C PHE A 180 -4.56 -2.47 -12.51
N LEU A 181 -4.12 -1.69 -13.51
CA LEU A 181 -5.01 -1.21 -14.55
C LEU A 181 -5.61 -2.36 -15.36
N GLU A 182 -4.82 -3.39 -15.67
CA GLU A 182 -5.34 -4.60 -16.31
C GLU A 182 -6.38 -5.31 -15.45
N VAL A 183 -6.15 -5.43 -14.14
CA VAL A 183 -7.12 -6.03 -13.22
C VAL A 183 -8.43 -5.23 -13.22
N LEU A 184 -8.36 -3.89 -13.14
CA LEU A 184 -9.53 -3.02 -13.19
C LEU A 184 -10.31 -3.17 -14.52
N ASN A 185 -9.61 -3.22 -15.65
CA ASN A 185 -10.24 -3.39 -16.97
C ASN A 185 -10.91 -4.77 -17.12
N LYS A 186 -10.29 -5.84 -16.59
CA LYS A 186 -10.86 -7.20 -16.58
C LYS A 186 -12.10 -7.30 -15.67
N GLN A 187 -12.15 -6.51 -14.60
CA GLN A 187 -13.30 -6.47 -13.70
C GLN A 187 -14.45 -5.60 -14.22
N ALA A 188 -14.15 -4.48 -14.89
CA ALA A 188 -15.15 -3.66 -15.56
C ALA A 188 -15.90 -4.44 -16.66
N THR A 189 -15.20 -5.38 -17.31
CA THR A 189 -15.79 -6.27 -18.35
C THR A 189 -16.55 -7.47 -17.79
N SER A 190 -16.42 -7.79 -16.50
CA SER A 190 -17.05 -8.96 -15.86
C SER A 190 -18.18 -8.64 -14.86
N SER A 191 -18.61 -7.38 -14.78
CA SER A 191 -19.75 -6.84 -13.99
C SER A 191 -19.56 -6.73 -12.46
N GLY A 192 -19.65 -5.49 -11.96
CA GLY A 192 -20.28 -5.13 -10.67
C GLY A 192 -19.47 -5.19 -9.37
N GLN A 193 -18.25 -5.71 -9.32
CA GLN A 193 -17.48 -5.76 -8.06
C GLN A 193 -16.67 -4.49 -7.80
N GLN A 194 -17.15 -3.68 -6.86
CA GLN A 194 -16.47 -2.49 -6.34
C GLN A 194 -15.14 -2.88 -5.66
N PHE A 195 -14.05 -2.27 -6.12
CA PHE A 195 -12.67 -2.54 -5.68
C PHE A 195 -12.39 -2.17 -4.20
N PHE A 196 -13.30 -1.42 -3.58
CA PHE A 196 -13.19 -0.96 -2.20
C PHE A 196 -14.57 -0.96 -1.55
N LYS A 197 -14.95 -2.09 -0.97
CA LYS A 197 -15.78 -2.01 0.22
C LYS A 197 -14.82 -1.74 1.39
N PRO A 198 -15.05 -0.71 2.22
CA PRO A 198 -14.54 -0.78 3.58
C PRO A 198 -15.05 -2.10 4.15
N SER A 199 -14.20 -2.86 4.81
CA SER A 199 -14.65 -4.04 5.55
C SER A 199 -15.88 -3.62 6.36
N ASP A 200 -17.02 -4.28 6.15
CA ASP A 200 -18.14 -4.25 7.09
C ASP A 200 -17.65 -4.95 8.37
N ASN A 201 -16.74 -4.30 9.09
CA ASN A 201 -16.42 -4.67 10.45
C ASN A 201 -17.65 -4.30 11.27
N ASN A 202 -18.39 -5.33 11.65
CA ASN A 202 -19.37 -5.29 12.72
C ASN A 202 -18.82 -4.49 13.91
N LEU A 203 -19.19 -3.21 13.98
CA LEU A 203 -18.95 -2.32 15.12
C LEU A 203 -19.95 -2.57 16.27
N ASN A 204 -20.68 -3.68 16.22
CA ASN A 204 -21.55 -4.13 17.31
C ASN A 204 -20.87 -5.25 18.10
N SER A 205 -19.78 -4.96 18.82
CA SER A 205 -19.52 -5.54 20.16
C SER A 205 -18.14 -5.17 20.75
N ILE A 206 -17.77 -3.89 20.85
CA ILE A 206 -16.85 -3.49 21.93
C ILE A 206 -17.35 -2.17 22.51
N ALA A 207 -18.16 -2.29 23.57
CA ALA A 207 -18.50 -1.17 24.42
C ALA A 207 -17.23 -0.55 25.02
N PRO A 208 -17.18 0.78 25.21
CA PRO A 208 -16.02 1.44 25.80
C PRO A 208 -15.96 1.12 27.29
N GLN A 209 -15.00 0.28 27.70
CA GLN A 209 -14.55 0.31 29.09
C GLN A 209 -13.69 1.57 29.27
N LEU A 210 -14.38 2.63 29.68
CA LEU A 210 -13.83 3.84 30.26
C LEU A 210 -12.74 3.48 31.28
N PHE A 211 -11.50 3.84 30.99
CA PHE A 211 -10.46 3.99 32.00
C PHE A 211 -10.91 5.07 32.99
N THR A 212 -11.45 4.63 34.12
CA THR A 212 -11.64 5.48 35.29
C THR A 212 -10.35 5.41 36.09
N ILE A 213 -9.48 6.42 35.93
CA ILE A 213 -8.38 6.61 36.86
C ILE A 213 -8.99 7.18 38.14
N LYS A 214 -9.09 6.35 39.18
CA LYS A 214 -9.33 6.84 40.55
C LYS A 214 -7.98 7.30 41.11
N ASN A 215 -7.88 8.60 41.37
CA ASN A 215 -6.84 9.16 42.22
C ASN A 215 -7.06 8.68 43.65
N SER A 216 -6.02 8.12 44.25
CA SER A 216 -5.85 7.96 45.70
C SER A 216 -4.60 8.72 46.10
#